data_AF-A0A9D5W291-F1
#
_entry.id   AF-A0A9D5W291-F1
#
_cell.length_a   1.000
_cell.length_b   1.000
_cell.length_c   1.000
_cell.angle_alpha   90.00
_cell.angle_beta   90.00
_cell.angle_gamma   90.00
#
_symmetry.space_group_name_H-M   'P 1'
#
loop_
_entity.id
_entity.type
_entity.pdbx_description
1 polymer ?
#
loop_
_entity_poly.entity_id
_entity_poly.type
_entity_poly.pdbx_seq_one_letter_code
_entity_poly.pdbx_strand_id
1 'polypeptide(L)'
;MSQTDFTEEELAEIDRLEAEIVTLTDQMRQREQGARDLMEEECVEQGRTFAKEIFELRQDKLRLETEIMMRRNKINRIRLGVAVM
;
A
#
# COMPACT_ATOMS: atom_id res chain seq x y z
N MET A 1 -3.16 -1.68 -34.00
CA MET A 1 -2.78 -1.37 -32.61
C MET A 1 -3.48 -0.06 -32.29
N SER A 2 -4.54 -0.11 -31.46
CA SER A 2 -5.35 1.07 -31.14
C SER A 2 -4.49 2.04 -30.35
N GLN A 3 -4.29 3.28 -30.84
CA GLN A 3 -3.86 4.38 -29.99
C GLN A 3 -5.02 4.64 -29.03
N THR A 4 -4.86 4.24 -27.77
CA THR A 4 -5.80 4.65 -26.73
C THR A 4 -5.35 6.03 -26.28
N ASP A 5 -5.92 7.05 -26.89
CA ASP A 5 -5.78 8.42 -26.38
C ASP A 5 -6.60 8.49 -25.08
N PHE A 6 -5.89 8.50 -23.94
CA PHE A 6 -6.51 8.74 -22.64
C PHE A 6 -6.97 10.19 -22.55
N THR A 7 -8.12 10.42 -21.94
CA THR A 7 -8.59 11.78 -21.64
C THR A 7 -7.68 12.44 -20.60
N GLU A 8 -7.65 13.77 -20.58
CA GLU A 8 -6.89 14.55 -19.59
C GLU A 8 -7.33 14.22 -18.15
N GLU A 9 -8.62 13.93 -17.95
CA GLU A 9 -9.18 13.49 -16.68
C GLU A 9 -8.67 12.11 -16.26
N GLU A 10 -8.62 11.14 -17.18
CA GLU A 10 -8.08 9.80 -16.91
C GLU A 10 -6.59 9.83 -16.57
N LEU A 11 -5.82 10.68 -17.26
CA LEU A 11 -4.40 10.88 -16.96
C LEU A 11 -4.22 11.51 -15.57
N ALA A 12 -4.97 12.57 -15.25
CA ALA A 12 -4.94 13.19 -13.93
C ALA A 12 -5.33 12.22 -12.80
N GLU A 13 -6.31 11.35 -13.05
CA GLU A 13 -6.72 10.31 -12.10
C GLU A 13 -5.63 9.25 -11.90
N ILE A 14 -4.98 8.81 -12.98
CA ILE A 14 -3.83 7.89 -12.90
C ILE A 14 -2.72 8.52 -12.07
N ASP A 15 -2.33 9.77 -12.36
CA ASP A 15 -1.27 10.47 -11.64
C ASP A 15 -1.59 10.60 -10.15
N ARG A 16 -2.84 10.93 -9.80
CA ARG A 16 -3.28 10.97 -8.40
C ARG A 16 -3.15 9.60 -7.73
N LEU A 17 -3.64 8.54 -8.37
CA LEU A 17 -3.57 7.18 -7.84
C LEU A 17 -2.12 6.69 -7.68
N GLU A 18 -1.23 7.07 -8.59
CA GLU A 18 0.20 6.76 -8.50
C GLU A 18 0.87 7.48 -7.33
N ALA A 19 0.57 8.78 -7.12
CA ALA A 19 1.05 9.52 -5.95
C ALA A 19 0.53 8.94 -4.62
N GLU A 20 -0.74 8.51 -4.58
CA GLU A 20 -1.31 7.80 -3.44
C GLU A 20 -0.59 6.47 -3.18
N ILE A 21 -0.28 5.70 -4.23
CA ILE A 21 0.47 4.42 -4.10
C ILE A 21 1.85 4.66 -3.50
N VAL A 22 2.57 5.71 -3.92
CA VAL A 22 3.89 6.06 -3.35
C VAL A 22 3.77 6.30 -1.85
N THR A 23 2.82 7.14 -1.46
CA THR A 23 2.58 7.48 -0.05
C THR A 23 2.24 6.26 0.79
N LEU A 24 1.34 5.40 0.30
CA LEU A 24 0.95 4.17 0.99
C LEU A 24 2.10 3.16 1.07
N THR A 25 2.94 3.09 0.04
CA THR A 25 4.11 2.21 0.02
C THR A 25 5.12 2.62 1.08
N ASP A 26 5.35 3.91 1.27
CA ASP A 26 6.25 4.39 2.31
C ASP A 26 5.70 4.15 3.71
N GLN A 27 4.39 4.34 3.92
CA GLN A 27 3.75 3.97 5.19
C GLN A 27 3.86 2.47 5.46
N MET A 28 3.63 1.62 4.46
CA MET A 28 3.74 0.17 4.56
C MET A 28 5.15 -0.26 4.98
N ARG A 29 6.18 0.36 4.37
CA ARG A 29 7.59 0.12 4.73
C ARG A 29 7.88 0.54 6.17
N GLN A 30 7.34 1.66 6.63
CA GLN A 30 7.50 2.10 8.02
C GLN A 30 6.86 1.11 9.00
N ARG A 31 5.67 0.57 8.70
CA ARG A 31 5.03 -0.46 9.55
C ARG A 31 5.83 -1.75 9.60
N GLU A 32 6.37 -2.17 8.45
CA GLU A 32 7.25 -3.33 8.39
C GLU A 32 8.54 -3.13 9.18
N GLN A 33 9.17 -1.96 9.06
CA GLN A 33 10.39 -1.65 9.80
C GLN A 33 10.12 -1.62 11.31
N GLY A 34 9.07 -0.92 11.75
CA GLY A 34 8.72 -0.87 13.18
C GLY A 34 8.42 -2.25 13.76
N ALA A 35 7.82 -3.16 12.99
CA ALA A 35 7.62 -4.54 13.45
C ALA A 35 8.93 -5.31 13.58
N ARG A 36 9.93 -5.03 12.73
CA ARG A 36 11.28 -5.61 12.83
C ARG A 36 12.03 -5.06 14.03
N ASP A 37 12.01 -3.75 14.22
CA ASP A 37 12.66 -3.08 15.35
C ASP A 37 12.14 -3.65 16.67
N LEU A 38 10.81 -3.78 16.82
CA LEU A 38 10.23 -4.36 18.03
C LEU A 38 10.62 -5.83 18.25
N MET A 39 10.71 -6.64 17.19
CA MET A 39 11.19 -8.03 17.31
C MET A 39 12.66 -8.10 17.74
N GLU A 40 13.49 -7.17 17.29
CA GLU A 40 14.91 -7.08 17.69
C GLU A 40 15.07 -6.60 19.14
N GLU A 41 14.14 -5.80 19.64
CA GLU A 41 14.09 -5.32 21.02
C GLU A 41 13.52 -6.35 22.02
N GLU A 42 12.83 -7.40 21.54
CA GLU A 42 12.27 -8.42 22.43
C GLU A 42 13.38 -9.13 23.24
N CYS A 43 13.19 -9.17 24.55
CA CYS A 43 14.06 -9.89 25.48
C CYS A 43 13.21 -10.70 26.44
N VAL A 44 12.98 -11.96 26.07
CA VAL A 44 12.13 -12.90 26.81
C VAL A 44 12.64 -13.11 28.24
N GLU A 45 13.96 -13.18 28.42
CA GLU A 45 14.60 -13.35 29.74
C GLU A 45 14.34 -12.18 30.69
N GLN A 46 14.11 -10.98 30.15
CA GLN A 46 13.78 -9.76 30.90
C GLN A 46 12.27 -9.47 30.91
N GLY A 47 11.44 -10.37 30.37
CA GLY A 47 9.99 -10.21 30.27
C GLY A 47 9.53 -9.11 29.30
N ARG A 48 10.41 -8.65 28.39
CA ARG A 48 10.06 -7.65 27.38
C ARG A 48 9.58 -8.34 26.12
N THR A 49 8.27 -8.30 25.89
CA THR A 49 7.63 -8.81 24.68
C THR A 49 6.70 -7.75 24.12
N PHE A 50 6.60 -7.70 22.79
CA PHE A 50 5.84 -6.70 22.04
C PHE A 50 4.87 -7.38 21.06
N ALA A 51 4.40 -8.58 21.42
CA ALA A 51 3.60 -9.43 20.53
C ALA A 51 2.34 -8.75 19.99
N LYS A 52 1.68 -7.92 20.83
CA LYS A 52 0.48 -7.18 20.43
C LYS A 52 0.83 -6.08 19.44
N GLU A 53 1.85 -5.29 19.72
CA GLU A 53 2.32 -4.17 18.92
C GLU A 53 2.82 -4.67 17.55
N ILE A 54 3.58 -5.76 17.53
CA ILE A 54 4.04 -6.43 16.31
C ILE A 54 2.84 -6.92 15.49
N PHE A 55 1.83 -7.49 16.14
CA PHE A 55 0.61 -7.95 15.46
C PHE A 55 -0.16 -6.78 14.82
N GLU A 56 -0.37 -5.70 15.56
CA GLU A 56 -1.06 -4.50 15.07
C GLU A 56 -0.32 -3.87 13.88
N LEU A 57 1.01 -3.75 13.94
CA LEU A 57 1.82 -3.24 12.83
C LEU A 57 1.73 -4.13 11.58
N ARG A 58 1.69 -5.45 11.74
CA ARG A 58 1.51 -6.39 10.62
C ARG A 58 0.10 -6.32 10.04
N GLN A 59 -0.92 -6.16 10.88
CA GLN A 59 -2.29 -5.97 10.43
C GLN A 59 -2.43 -4.67 9.62
N ASP A 60 -1.84 -3.58 10.10
CA ASP A 60 -1.80 -2.31 9.39
C ASP A 60 -1.07 -2.42 8.05
N LYS A 61 0.06 -3.14 8.00
CA LYS A 61 0.76 -3.44 6.74
C LYS A 61 -0.18 -4.12 5.73
N LEU A 62 -0.92 -5.15 6.13
CA LEU A 62 -1.85 -5.87 5.27
C LEU A 62 -3.00 -4.97 4.75
N ARG A 63 -3.51 -4.07 5.60
CA ARG A 63 -4.49 -3.06 5.18
C ARG A 63 -3.91 -2.15 4.10
N LEU A 64 -2.70 -1.64 4.29
CA LEU A 64 -2.02 -0.77 3.33
C LEU A 64 -1.73 -1.48 1.99
N GLU A 65 -1.31 -2.75 2.03
CA GLU A 65 -1.12 -3.58 0.83
C GLU A 65 -2.42 -3.72 0.02
N THR A 66 -3.54 -3.94 0.71
CA THR A 66 -4.86 -4.03 0.08
C THR A 66 -5.24 -2.71 -0.59
N GLU A 67 -5.00 -1.58 0.08
CA GLU A 67 -5.27 -0.24 -0.46
C GLU A 67 -4.42 0.09 -1.70
N ILE A 68 -3.15 -0.33 -1.72
CA ILE A 68 -2.27 -0.21 -2.89
C ILE A 68 -2.80 -1.08 -4.04
N MET A 69 -3.20 -2.32 -3.75
CA MET A 69 -3.77 -3.23 -4.75
C MET A 69 -5.04 -2.64 -5.38
N MET A 70 -5.94 -2.07 -4.58
CA MET A 70 -7.17 -1.45 -5.08
C MET A 70 -6.87 -0.30 -6.05
N ARG A 71 -5.87 0.55 -5.75
CA ARG A 71 -5.45 1.66 -6.62
C ARG A 71 -4.81 1.17 -7.91
N ARG A 72 -3.93 0.17 -7.84
CA ARG A 72 -3.35 -0.48 -9.03
C ARG A 72 -4.44 -1.08 -9.92
N ASN A 73 -5.44 -1.73 -9.33
CA ASN A 73 -6.57 -2.27 -10.07
C ASN A 73 -7.39 -1.16 -10.74
N LYS A 74 -7.59 -0.02 -10.07
CA LYS A 74 -8.25 1.15 -10.66
C LYS A 74 -7.48 1.72 -11.85
N ILE A 75 -6.16 1.93 -11.69
CA ILE A 75 -5.28 2.35 -12.80
C ILE A 75 -5.38 1.37 -13.98
N ASN A 76 -5.32 0.07 -13.70
CA ASN A 76 -5.41 -0.96 -14.75
C ASN A 76 -6.77 -0.92 -15.46
N ARG A 77 -7.88 -0.68 -14.74
CA ARG A 77 -9.21 -0.53 -15.35
C ARG A 77 -9.29 0.68 -16.28
N ILE A 78 -8.72 1.82 -15.88
CA ILE A 78 -8.62 3.02 -16.73
C ILE A 78 -7.78 2.70 -17.97
N ARG A 79 -6.59 2.11 -17.79
CA ARG A 79 -5.69 1.75 -18.90
C ARG A 79 -6.29 0.76 -19.90
N LEU A 80 -7.17 -0.13 -19.44
CA LEU A 80 -7.87 -1.10 -20.27
C LEU A 80 -9.15 -0.54 -20.91
N GLY A 81 -9.55 0.69 -20.60
CA GLY A 81 -10.80 1.28 -21.09
C GLY A 81 -12.07 0.58 -20.57
N VAL A 82 -11.95 -0.19 -19.48
CA VAL A 82 -13.08 -0.91 -18.83
C VAL A 82 -13.79 0.01 -17.82
N ALA A 83 -13.39 1.27 -17.73
CA ALA A 83 -13.90 2.24 -16.77
C ALA A 83 -15.35 2.71 -17.05
N VAL A 84 -16.02 2.20 -18.09
CA VAL A 84 -17.43 2.50 -18.37
C VAL A 84 -18.27 1.22 -18.26
N MET A 85 -18.64 0.86 -17.03
CA MET A 85 -19.92 0.20 -16.73
C MET A 85 -20.31 0.40 -15.27
#